data_AF-A0A968GDJ2-F1
#
_entry.id   AF-A0A968GDJ2-F1
#
_cell.length_a   1.000
_cell.length_b   1.000
_cell.length_c   1.000
_cell.angle_alpha   90.00
_cell.angle_beta   90.00
_cell.angle_gamma   90.00
#
_symmetry.space_group_name_H-M   'P 1'
#
loop_
_entity.id
_entity.type
_entity.pdbx_description
1 polymer ?
#
loop_
_entity_poly.entity_id
_entity_poly.type
_entity_poly.pdbx_seq_one_letter_code
_entity_poly.pdbx_strand_id
1 'polypeptide(L)'
;MYKTYLLGILIFFISIYVGCNPGAGLPSNEPLDIDFNKPNKPNNPSVPDYEEKEHIITTNLVGNPLSEVRVRGYIVPEDKLSLFVTLIRMDTEVKGLNQSKGLTMSQYQRITGYFSSLFTPQYNLNYLASVGVDDYISGSDIIFDFNTYSLTINGVLQSFENSESITSLFLTRDKTWALADAERYFYNSSYIPDIDVQYYILWILESKTYSVGQDKMYIRLLSQDASDTPLYTITH
;
A
#
# COMPACT_ATOMS: atom_id res chain seq x y z
N MET A 1 1.25 34.42 27.10
CA MET A 1 2.46 34.08 26.31
C MET A 1 2.14 32.97 25.30
N TYR A 2 1.47 33.28 24.19
CA TYR A 2 1.31 32.37 23.03
C TYR A 2 0.91 33.21 21.81
N LYS A 3 1.88 33.82 21.11
CA LYS A 3 1.61 34.58 19.88
C LYS A 3 2.75 34.55 18.84
N THR A 4 3.62 33.54 18.87
CA THR A 4 4.83 33.55 18.03
C THR A 4 5.02 32.34 17.11
N TYR A 5 4.07 31.40 17.03
CA TYR A 5 4.24 30.19 16.22
C TYR A 5 3.36 30.10 14.95
N LEU A 6 2.58 31.14 14.63
CA LEU A 6 1.69 31.10 13.46
C LEU A 6 2.30 31.70 12.17
N LEU A 7 3.51 32.27 12.22
CA LEU A 7 4.12 32.97 11.08
C LEU A 7 5.09 32.09 10.27
N GLY A 8 5.41 30.88 10.73
CA GLY A 8 6.36 29.98 10.05
C GLY A 8 5.76 29.07 8.97
N ILE A 9 4.43 28.90 8.94
CA ILE A 9 3.77 27.93 8.04
C ILE A 9 3.25 28.60 6.75
N LEU A 10 3.17 29.93 6.69
CA LEU A 10 2.64 30.65 5.53
C LEU A 10 3.69 30.94 4.43
N ILE A 11 4.99 30.82 4.72
CA ILE A 11 6.06 31.18 3.76
C ILE A 11 6.40 30.02 2.80
N PHE A 12 6.05 28.78 3.12
CA PHE A 12 6.35 27.64 2.25
C PHE A 12 5.39 27.48 1.05
N PHE A 13 4.21 28.12 1.08
CA PHE A 13 3.20 28.00 0.02
C PHE A 13 3.28 29.07 -1.09
N ILE A 14 4.16 30.06 -0.97
CA ILE A 14 4.24 31.18 -1.95
C ILE A 14 5.44 31.04 -2.92
N SER A 15 6.30 30.02 -2.78
CA SER A 15 7.49 29.87 -3.62
C SER A 15 7.33 29.00 -4.88
N ILE A 16 6.12 28.58 -5.25
CA ILE A 16 5.86 27.79 -6.49
C ILE A 16 5.23 28.65 -7.60
N TYR A 17 4.85 29.89 -7.32
CA TYR A 17 4.30 30.80 -8.32
C TYR A 17 5.24 32.00 -8.49
N VAL A 18 6.21 31.89 -9.39
CA VAL A 18 6.80 32.95 -10.25
C VAL A 18 8.08 32.37 -10.87
N GLY A 19 7.98 32.04 -12.15
CA GLY A 19 9.10 31.57 -12.96
C GLY A 19 8.72 31.36 -14.42
N CYS A 20 7.77 32.13 -14.95
CA CYS A 20 7.45 32.13 -16.37
C CYS A 20 8.41 33.11 -17.07
N ASN A 21 9.39 32.55 -17.78
CA ASN A 21 10.41 33.27 -18.53
C ASN A 21 9.79 33.87 -19.82
N PRO A 22 9.91 35.19 -20.09
CA PRO A 22 9.43 35.77 -21.34
C PRO A 22 10.54 35.71 -22.39
N GLY A 23 10.37 34.89 -23.42
CA GLY A 23 11.22 34.96 -24.62
C GLY A 23 11.75 33.61 -25.09
N ALA A 24 10.97 32.94 -25.93
CA ALA A 24 11.46 32.04 -26.95
C ALA A 24 10.50 32.10 -28.14
N GLY A 25 11.05 32.27 -29.34
CA GLY A 25 10.38 32.79 -30.53
C GLY A 25 9.19 32.00 -31.06
N LEU A 26 8.33 32.74 -31.78
CA LEU A 26 7.26 32.22 -32.64
C LEU A 26 7.84 31.23 -33.66
N PRO A 27 7.35 29.98 -33.75
CA PRO A 27 7.62 29.14 -34.91
C PRO A 27 6.81 29.64 -36.12
N SER A 28 7.48 29.68 -37.27
CA SER A 28 6.94 30.06 -38.57
C SER A 28 5.73 29.22 -38.97
N ASN A 29 4.68 29.89 -39.46
CA ASN A 29 3.54 29.26 -40.11
C ASN A 29 3.97 28.64 -41.45
N GLU A 30 4.42 27.39 -41.43
CA GLU A 30 4.33 26.53 -42.61
C GLU A 30 2.91 25.93 -42.68
N PRO A 31 2.22 26.00 -43.82
CA PRO A 31 0.91 25.37 -43.97
C PRO A 31 1.07 23.84 -43.95
N LEU A 32 0.37 23.19 -43.02
CA LEU A 32 0.21 21.74 -42.98
C LEU A 32 -0.58 21.29 -44.22
N ASP A 33 0.12 20.61 -45.14
CA ASP A 33 -0.47 19.93 -46.28
C ASP A 33 -1.16 18.64 -45.78
N ILE A 34 -2.45 18.74 -45.46
CA ILE A 34 -3.27 17.60 -45.03
C ILE A 34 -3.81 16.90 -46.29
N ASP A 35 -3.17 15.79 -46.66
CA ASP A 35 -3.70 14.87 -47.67
C ASP A 35 -4.92 14.12 -47.11
N PHE A 36 -6.11 14.54 -47.53
CA PHE A 36 -7.41 13.99 -47.11
C PHE A 36 -7.71 12.57 -47.63
N ASN A 37 -6.82 11.94 -48.41
CA ASN A 37 -7.07 10.63 -49.04
C ASN A 37 -6.38 9.44 -48.37
N LYS A 38 -5.77 9.59 -47.18
CA LYS A 38 -5.20 8.45 -46.46
C LYS A 38 -6.23 7.85 -45.48
N PRO A 39 -6.60 6.56 -45.59
CA PRO A 39 -7.47 5.93 -44.62
C PRO A 39 -6.79 5.96 -43.24
N ASN A 40 -7.45 6.55 -42.25
CA ASN A 40 -7.03 6.49 -40.86
C ASN A 40 -7.05 5.03 -40.40
N LYS A 41 -5.86 4.45 -40.22
CA LYS A 41 -5.69 3.21 -39.46
C LYS A 41 -6.13 3.52 -38.02
N PRO A 42 -6.92 2.67 -37.35
CA PRO A 42 -7.28 2.90 -35.96
C PRO A 42 -5.99 3.02 -35.16
N ASN A 43 -5.78 4.17 -34.51
CA ASN A 43 -4.80 4.29 -33.45
C ASN A 43 -5.33 3.42 -32.31
N ASN A 44 -4.87 2.17 -32.27
CA ASN A 44 -4.98 1.35 -31.08
C ASN A 44 -4.26 2.14 -29.96
N PRO A 45 -4.91 2.44 -28.83
CA PRO A 45 -4.18 3.04 -27.72
C PRO A 45 -3.01 2.10 -27.40
N SER A 46 -1.80 2.65 -27.43
CA SER A 46 -0.60 1.94 -27.03
C SER A 46 -0.78 1.51 -25.58
N VAL A 47 -1.06 0.22 -25.37
CA VAL A 47 -1.00 -0.43 -24.07
C VAL A 47 0.38 -0.10 -23.52
N PRO A 48 0.50 0.57 -22.36
CA PRO A 48 1.81 0.85 -21.82
C PRO A 48 2.49 -0.48 -21.52
N ASP A 49 3.73 -0.60 -21.97
CA ASP A 49 4.59 -1.75 -21.73
C ASP A 49 5.05 -1.69 -20.26
N TYR A 50 4.19 -2.13 -19.36
CA TYR A 50 4.59 -2.41 -17.98
C TYR A 50 5.20 -3.82 -18.01
N GLU A 51 6.50 -3.93 -17.71
CA GLU A 51 7.09 -5.23 -17.38
C GLU A 51 6.21 -5.89 -16.32
N GLU A 52 5.68 -7.08 -16.62
CA GLU A 52 4.88 -7.87 -15.69
C GLU A 52 5.79 -8.26 -14.52
N LYS A 53 5.84 -7.40 -13.50
CA LYS A 53 6.65 -7.63 -12.31
C LYS A 53 6.17 -8.91 -11.66
N GLU A 54 7.12 -9.75 -11.29
CA GLU A 54 6.84 -10.95 -10.53
C GLU A 54 6.15 -10.53 -9.21
N HIS A 55 4.87 -10.89 -9.06
CA HIS A 55 4.07 -10.59 -7.87
C HIS A 55 4.38 -11.55 -6.70
N ILE A 56 5.59 -12.12 -6.68
CA ILE A 56 6.07 -12.99 -5.62
C ILE A 56 7.22 -12.28 -4.92
N ILE A 57 7.04 -12.00 -3.63
CA ILE A 57 8.04 -11.36 -2.80
C ILE A 57 8.71 -12.43 -1.95
N THR A 58 10.03 -12.54 -2.10
CA THR A 58 10.87 -13.32 -1.18
C THR A 58 11.62 -12.37 -0.26
N THR A 59 11.52 -12.61 1.04
CA THR A 59 12.05 -11.71 2.06
C THR A 59 12.40 -12.47 3.34
N ASN A 60 12.95 -11.77 4.32
CA ASN A 60 13.21 -12.33 5.66
C ASN A 60 13.20 -11.24 6.73
N LEU A 61 12.95 -11.62 7.98
CA LEU A 61 13.25 -10.77 9.13
C LEU A 61 14.52 -11.26 9.80
N VAL A 62 15.35 -10.32 10.28
CA VAL A 62 16.56 -10.62 11.05
C VAL A 62 16.47 -9.88 12.39
N GLY A 63 16.49 -10.63 13.48
CA GLY A 63 16.38 -10.08 14.84
C GLY A 63 16.52 -11.12 15.96
N ASN A 64 16.50 -10.63 17.20
CA ASN A 64 16.38 -11.45 18.42
C ASN A 64 14.95 -12.00 18.53
N PRO A 65 14.73 -13.13 19.25
CA PRO A 65 13.64 -14.07 18.98
C PRO A 65 12.36 -13.38 18.55
N LEU A 66 12.01 -13.59 17.27
CA LEU A 66 10.85 -12.98 16.65
C LEU A 66 9.69 -13.96 16.80
N SER A 67 8.59 -13.44 17.32
CA SER A 67 7.35 -14.16 17.52
C SER A 67 6.19 -13.47 16.81
N GLU A 68 5.06 -14.17 16.72
CA GLU A 68 3.91 -13.73 15.93
C GLU A 68 4.29 -13.20 14.53
N VAL A 69 5.26 -13.84 13.85
CA VAL A 69 5.62 -13.44 12.49
C VAL A 69 4.45 -13.75 11.57
N ARG A 70 3.86 -12.72 10.96
CA ARG A 70 2.70 -12.85 10.06
C ARG A 70 2.67 -11.76 9.00
N VAL A 71 1.89 -12.00 7.97
CA VAL A 71 1.56 -10.97 6.97
C VAL A 71 0.16 -10.46 7.23
N ARG A 72 -0.02 -9.14 7.12
CA ARG A 72 -1.31 -8.47 7.25
C ARG A 72 -1.56 -7.50 6.11
N GLY A 73 -2.72 -7.60 5.49
CA GLY A 73 -3.21 -6.72 4.44
C GLY A 73 -4.03 -5.57 5.02
N TYR A 74 -3.82 -4.38 4.46
CA TYR A 74 -4.60 -3.19 4.76
C TYR A 74 -5.18 -2.66 3.45
N ILE A 75 -6.50 -2.58 3.37
CA ILE A 75 -7.15 -1.97 2.21
C ILE A 75 -6.91 -0.46 2.27
N VAL A 76 -6.50 0.17 1.17
CA VAL A 76 -6.17 1.60 1.12
C VAL A 76 -6.72 2.19 -0.17
N PRO A 77 -7.47 3.31 -0.14
CA PRO A 77 -7.87 3.98 -1.36
C PRO A 77 -6.66 4.44 -2.17
N GLU A 78 -6.75 4.40 -3.50
CA GLU A 78 -5.64 4.72 -4.40
C GLU A 78 -4.99 6.08 -4.07
N ASP A 79 -5.82 7.10 -3.85
CA ASP A 79 -5.40 8.47 -3.56
C ASP A 79 -4.69 8.63 -2.19
N LYS A 80 -4.76 7.62 -1.32
CA LYS A 80 -4.10 7.61 0.00
C LYS A 80 -2.84 6.75 0.05
N LEU A 81 -2.55 5.89 -0.93
CA LEU A 81 -1.43 4.94 -0.87
C LEU A 81 -0.09 5.63 -0.55
N SER A 82 0.23 6.69 -1.30
CA SER A 82 1.49 7.44 -1.14
C SER A 82 1.65 8.04 0.27
N LEU A 83 0.55 8.53 0.85
CA LEU A 83 0.53 9.05 2.21
C LEU A 83 0.86 7.95 3.22
N PHE A 84 0.24 6.77 3.11
CA PHE A 84 0.50 5.64 4.02
C PHE A 84 1.93 5.12 3.93
N VAL A 85 2.42 4.89 2.71
CA VAL A 85 3.79 4.43 2.49
C VAL A 85 4.77 5.43 3.11
N THR A 86 4.53 6.73 2.96
CA THR A 86 5.35 7.80 3.56
C THR A 86 5.31 7.77 5.08
N LEU A 87 4.13 7.67 5.69
CA LEU A 87 3.97 7.59 7.15
C LEU A 87 4.72 6.38 7.74
N ILE A 88 4.55 5.21 7.13
CA ILE A 88 5.23 3.99 7.57
C ILE A 88 6.75 4.15 7.45
N ARG A 89 7.25 4.70 6.34
CA ARG A 89 8.69 4.95 6.15
C ARG A 89 9.25 5.92 7.20
N MET A 90 8.51 6.97 7.54
CA MET A 90 8.91 7.93 8.57
C MET A 90 8.99 7.27 9.96
N ASP A 91 8.01 6.45 10.32
CA ASP A 91 7.93 5.84 11.64
C ASP A 91 8.89 4.64 11.82
N THR A 92 9.23 3.97 10.72
CA THR A 92 10.11 2.79 10.71
C THR A 92 11.59 3.10 10.48
N GLU A 93 11.92 4.33 10.07
CA GLU A 93 13.28 4.73 9.65
C GLU A 93 13.89 3.77 8.59
N VAL A 94 13.05 3.12 7.79
CA VAL A 94 13.48 2.13 6.78
C VAL A 94 14.25 2.85 5.67
N LYS A 95 15.57 2.63 5.61
CA LYS A 95 16.38 2.92 4.41
C LYS A 95 16.49 1.65 3.58
N GLY A 96 15.92 1.64 2.38
CA GLY A 96 15.96 0.48 1.48
C GLY A 96 15.05 -0.67 1.93
N LEU A 97 15.52 -1.91 1.85
CA LEU A 97 14.71 -3.10 2.15
C LEU A 97 14.72 -3.53 3.63
N ASN A 98 15.63 -3.04 4.47
CA ASN A 98 15.81 -3.52 5.86
C ASN A 98 15.34 -2.49 6.90
N GLN A 99 14.46 -2.91 7.80
CA GLN A 99 14.15 -2.12 9.00
C GLN A 99 15.36 -2.16 9.93
N SER A 100 15.95 -0.99 10.19
CA SER A 100 17.16 -0.85 11.00
C SER A 100 16.88 -0.90 12.51
N LYS A 101 15.62 -0.69 12.93
CA LYS A 101 15.22 -0.57 14.34
C LYS A 101 13.76 -1.00 14.55
N GLY A 102 13.52 -1.80 15.59
CA GLY A 102 12.16 -2.16 16.01
C GLY A 102 11.37 -0.96 16.55
N LEU A 103 10.09 -0.90 16.21
CA LEU A 103 9.12 0.09 16.65
C LEU A 103 8.74 -0.10 18.11
N THR A 104 8.50 0.99 18.84
CA THR A 104 7.74 0.93 20.09
C THR A 104 6.28 0.59 19.81
N MET A 105 5.57 0.04 20.80
CA MET A 105 4.15 -0.24 20.67
C MET A 105 3.33 1.01 20.27
N SER A 106 3.68 2.19 20.78
CA SER A 106 3.00 3.44 20.42
C SER A 106 3.24 3.87 18.97
N GLN A 107 4.42 3.59 18.41
CA GLN A 107 4.69 3.82 16.98
C GLN A 107 3.87 2.85 16.13
N TYR A 108 3.86 1.57 16.49
CA TYR A 108 3.06 0.57 15.79
C TYR A 108 1.56 0.89 15.84
N GLN A 109 1.02 1.23 17.01
CA GLN A 109 -0.37 1.62 17.18
C GLN A 109 -0.74 2.88 16.40
N ARG A 110 0.19 3.83 16.23
CA ARG A 110 -0.04 4.99 15.37
C ARG A 110 -0.21 4.55 13.91
N ILE A 111 0.68 3.69 13.40
CA ILE A 111 0.59 3.14 12.04
C ILE A 111 -0.74 2.39 11.86
N THR A 112 -1.04 1.41 12.71
CA THR A 112 -2.25 0.59 12.59
C THR A 112 -3.53 1.38 12.84
N GLY A 113 -3.48 2.35 13.75
CA GLY A 113 -4.61 3.21 14.10
C GLY A 113 -5.07 4.13 12.97
N TYR A 114 -4.16 4.59 12.10
CA TYR A 114 -4.54 5.34 10.90
C TYR A 114 -5.41 4.49 9.95
N PHE A 115 -5.04 3.23 9.72
CA PHE A 115 -5.86 2.31 8.91
C PHE A 115 -7.24 2.10 9.53
N SER A 116 -7.28 1.80 10.84
CA SER A 116 -8.54 1.69 11.58
C SER A 116 -9.35 2.98 11.67
N SER A 117 -8.80 4.15 11.32
CA SER A 117 -9.51 5.43 11.30
C SER A 117 -10.09 5.80 9.93
N LEU A 118 -9.47 5.30 8.84
CA LEU A 118 -10.04 5.41 7.50
C LEU A 118 -11.29 4.56 7.37
N PHE A 119 -11.22 3.37 7.93
CA PHE A 119 -12.32 2.43 7.97
C PHE A 119 -12.99 2.51 9.34
N THR A 120 -14.19 2.01 9.42
CA THR A 120 -15.11 2.15 10.55
C THR A 120 -14.49 1.69 11.89
N PRO A 121 -15.05 2.08 13.06
CA PRO A 121 -14.64 1.51 14.35
C PRO A 121 -14.84 -0.02 14.45
N GLN A 122 -15.43 -0.67 13.43
CA GLN A 122 -15.59 -2.12 13.32
C GLN A 122 -14.59 -2.77 12.35
N TYR A 123 -13.66 -2.01 11.74
CA TYR A 123 -12.62 -2.58 10.89
C TYR A 123 -11.74 -3.52 11.72
N ASN A 124 -11.87 -4.81 11.46
CA ASN A 124 -11.05 -5.82 12.10
C ASN A 124 -9.73 -5.95 11.34
N LEU A 125 -8.65 -5.50 11.94
CA LEU A 125 -7.31 -5.59 11.37
C LEU A 125 -6.93 -7.04 11.02
N ASN A 126 -7.53 -8.05 11.66
CA ASN A 126 -7.26 -9.47 11.43
C ASN A 126 -8.04 -10.07 10.25
N TYR A 127 -8.86 -9.30 9.52
CA TYR A 127 -9.53 -9.85 8.34
C TYR A 127 -8.52 -10.30 7.29
N LEU A 128 -7.48 -9.52 7.01
CA LEU A 128 -6.45 -9.91 6.03
C LEU A 128 -5.15 -10.30 6.72
N ALA A 129 -5.19 -11.07 7.82
CA ALA A 129 -3.99 -11.48 8.55
C ALA A 129 -3.72 -12.98 8.47
N SER A 130 -2.46 -13.36 8.25
CA SER A 130 -2.02 -14.73 8.45
C SER A 130 -1.94 -15.08 9.94
N VAL A 131 -2.01 -16.37 10.26
CA VAL A 131 -1.66 -16.87 11.59
C VAL A 131 -0.21 -16.51 11.89
N GLY A 132 0.06 -16.10 13.13
CA GLY A 132 1.40 -15.79 13.62
C GLY A 132 2.26 -17.03 13.85
N VAL A 133 3.54 -16.92 13.47
CA VAL A 133 4.57 -17.94 13.75
C VAL A 133 5.46 -17.46 14.90
N ASP A 134 5.45 -18.19 16.02
CA ASP A 134 6.17 -17.78 17.24
C ASP A 134 7.65 -18.16 17.25
N ASP A 135 8.04 -19.27 16.61
CA ASP A 135 9.42 -19.78 16.57
C ASP A 135 10.08 -19.50 15.23
N TYR A 136 9.99 -18.26 14.75
CA TYR A 136 10.59 -17.90 13.49
C TYR A 136 12.12 -17.92 13.57
N ILE A 137 12.74 -18.75 12.72
CA ILE A 137 14.19 -18.85 12.58
C ILE A 137 14.68 -17.59 11.85
N SER A 138 15.31 -16.68 12.59
CA SER A 138 15.88 -15.42 12.08
C SER A 138 16.65 -15.62 10.77
N GLY A 139 16.33 -14.80 9.76
CA GLY A 139 16.92 -14.86 8.41
C GLY A 139 16.32 -15.90 7.47
N SER A 140 15.39 -16.74 7.92
CA SER A 140 14.74 -17.72 7.06
C SER A 140 13.80 -17.09 6.04
N ASP A 141 13.58 -17.80 4.94
CA ASP A 141 12.77 -17.27 3.85
C ASP A 141 11.29 -17.15 4.22
N ILE A 142 10.75 -16.00 3.83
CA ILE A 142 9.33 -15.66 3.84
C ILE A 142 8.97 -15.34 2.40
N ILE A 143 8.05 -16.13 1.84
CA ILE A 143 7.61 -16.00 0.46
C ILE A 143 6.13 -15.66 0.46
N PHE A 144 5.76 -14.56 -0.18
CA PHE A 144 4.37 -14.14 -0.34
C PHE A 144 4.06 -13.91 -1.81
N ASP A 145 3.06 -14.63 -2.32
CA ASP A 145 2.58 -14.51 -3.70
C ASP A 145 1.27 -13.70 -3.72
N PHE A 146 1.28 -12.51 -4.33
CA PHE A 146 0.08 -11.67 -4.39
C PHE A 146 -0.98 -12.18 -5.38
N ASN A 147 -0.66 -13.12 -6.27
CA ASN A 147 -1.63 -13.71 -7.19
C ASN A 147 -2.48 -14.77 -6.50
N THR A 148 -1.86 -15.60 -5.67
CA THR A 148 -2.52 -16.68 -4.92
C THR A 148 -2.81 -16.33 -3.47
N TYR A 149 -2.22 -15.24 -2.97
CA TYR A 149 -2.19 -14.85 -1.57
C TYR A 149 -1.62 -15.93 -0.66
N SER A 150 -0.77 -16.81 -1.22
CA SER A 150 -0.11 -17.85 -0.45
C SER A 150 1.08 -17.26 0.31
N LEU A 151 1.17 -17.59 1.59
CA LEU A 151 2.28 -17.21 2.46
C LEU A 151 3.02 -18.47 2.89
N THR A 152 4.32 -18.51 2.65
CA THR A 152 5.20 -19.56 3.16
C THR A 152 6.22 -18.94 4.10
N ILE A 153 6.31 -19.45 5.33
CA ILE A 153 7.32 -19.06 6.33
C ILE A 153 8.11 -20.31 6.70
N ASN A 154 9.45 -20.27 6.57
CA ASN A 154 10.34 -21.41 6.82
C ASN A 154 9.94 -22.67 6.01
N GLY A 155 9.45 -22.48 4.78
CA GLY A 155 8.98 -23.58 3.93
C GLY A 155 7.60 -24.15 4.30
N VAL A 156 6.92 -23.59 5.32
CA VAL A 156 5.58 -24.03 5.75
C VAL A 156 4.52 -23.04 5.25
N LEU A 157 3.51 -23.55 4.54
CA LEU A 157 2.34 -22.78 4.11
C LEU A 157 1.53 -22.32 5.33
N GLN A 158 1.23 -21.03 5.40
CA GLN A 158 0.49 -20.40 6.47
C GLN A 158 -0.96 -20.16 6.08
N SER A 159 -1.87 -20.37 7.03
CA SER A 159 -3.30 -20.02 6.88
C SER A 159 -3.58 -18.58 7.30
N PHE A 160 -4.69 -18.02 6.82
CA PHE A 160 -5.22 -16.73 7.29
C PHE A 160 -6.12 -16.92 8.52
N GLU A 161 -5.97 -16.06 9.54
CA GLU A 161 -6.61 -16.17 10.87
C GLU A 161 -8.15 -16.20 10.81
N ASN A 162 -8.74 -15.62 9.76
CA ASN A 162 -10.16 -15.68 9.50
C ASN A 162 -10.47 -16.55 8.28
N SER A 163 -10.78 -17.81 8.53
CA SER A 163 -11.42 -18.72 7.59
C SER A 163 -12.90 -18.36 7.32
N GLU A 164 -13.41 -17.25 7.88
CA GLU A 164 -14.74 -16.74 7.55
C GLU A 164 -14.72 -16.10 6.15
N SER A 165 -15.79 -16.34 5.40
CA SER A 165 -15.97 -16.01 3.98
C SER A 165 -15.71 -14.56 3.56
N ILE A 166 -15.54 -13.64 4.52
CA ILE A 166 -15.38 -12.22 4.26
C ILE A 166 -13.99 -11.90 3.67
N THR A 167 -12.97 -12.70 3.99
CA THR A 167 -11.58 -12.46 3.55
C THR A 167 -11.40 -12.84 2.09
N SER A 168 -12.04 -13.95 1.67
CA SER A 168 -12.07 -14.40 0.27
C SER A 168 -12.71 -13.41 -0.69
N LEU A 169 -13.56 -12.50 -0.21
CA LEU A 169 -14.14 -11.43 -1.04
C LEU A 169 -13.08 -10.45 -1.55
N PHE A 170 -12.01 -10.22 -0.78
CA PHE A 170 -10.96 -9.27 -1.14
C PHE A 170 -9.79 -9.91 -1.86
N LEU A 171 -9.58 -11.21 -1.64
CA LEU A 171 -8.46 -11.98 -2.18
C LEU A 171 -8.81 -12.62 -3.52
N THR A 172 -9.27 -11.81 -4.47
CA THR A 172 -9.68 -12.25 -5.80
C THR A 172 -8.52 -12.19 -6.79
N ARG A 173 -8.45 -13.15 -7.71
CA ARG A 173 -7.39 -13.20 -8.72
C ARG A 173 -7.53 -12.09 -9.77
N ASP A 174 -8.77 -11.78 -10.16
CA ASP A 174 -9.12 -10.74 -11.13
C ASP A 174 -8.97 -9.31 -10.59
N LYS A 175 -8.71 -9.18 -9.28
CA LYS A 175 -8.58 -7.90 -8.58
C LYS A 175 -9.81 -7.02 -8.74
N THR A 176 -10.98 -7.65 -8.81
CA THR A 176 -12.27 -6.94 -8.81
C THR A 176 -13.07 -7.31 -7.57
N TRP A 177 -13.79 -6.33 -7.02
CA TRP A 177 -14.70 -6.53 -5.91
C TRP A 177 -16.09 -6.06 -6.32
N ALA A 178 -17.11 -6.91 -6.15
CA ALA A 178 -18.48 -6.48 -6.37
C ALA A 178 -18.87 -5.41 -5.34
N LEU A 179 -19.59 -4.38 -5.77
CA LEU A 179 -20.04 -3.28 -4.91
C LEU A 179 -20.79 -3.82 -3.69
N ALA A 180 -21.68 -4.79 -3.86
CA ALA A 180 -22.46 -5.37 -2.77
C ALA A 180 -21.60 -6.04 -1.68
N ASP A 181 -20.46 -6.63 -2.07
CA ASP A 181 -19.53 -7.27 -1.14
C ASP A 181 -18.64 -6.24 -0.44
N ALA A 182 -18.16 -5.25 -1.21
CA ALA A 182 -17.42 -4.11 -0.69
C ALA A 182 -18.27 -3.29 0.30
N GLU A 183 -19.53 -2.99 -0.03
CA GLU A 183 -20.47 -2.25 0.83
C GLU A 183 -20.65 -2.92 2.18
N ARG A 184 -20.80 -4.25 2.23
CA ARG A 184 -20.94 -5.01 3.49
C ARG A 184 -19.70 -4.86 4.38
N TYR A 185 -18.53 -4.72 3.77
CA TYR A 185 -17.27 -4.59 4.49
C TYR A 185 -16.94 -3.16 4.90
N PHE A 186 -17.22 -2.21 4.01
CA PHE A 186 -17.03 -0.78 4.26
C PHE A 186 -18.18 -0.15 5.07
N TYR A 187 -19.23 -0.91 5.41
CA TYR A 187 -20.47 -0.38 5.98
C TYR A 187 -20.28 0.45 7.26
N ASN A 188 -20.18 1.76 7.07
CA ASN A 188 -20.43 2.84 8.04
C ASN A 188 -20.83 4.09 7.26
N SER A 189 -21.62 4.96 7.90
CA SER A 189 -22.26 6.16 7.35
C SER A 189 -21.33 7.25 6.80
N SER A 190 -20.01 7.03 6.76
CA SER A 190 -19.02 8.06 6.41
C SER A 190 -18.12 7.67 5.23
N TYR A 191 -18.18 6.43 4.77
CA TYR A 191 -17.44 5.98 3.59
C TYR A 191 -18.32 5.06 2.76
N ILE A 192 -18.65 5.49 1.55
CA ILE A 192 -19.47 4.73 0.60
C ILE A 192 -18.51 4.29 -0.51
N PRO A 193 -18.28 2.98 -0.69
CA PRO A 193 -17.58 2.50 -1.87
C PRO A 193 -18.39 2.84 -3.12
N ASP A 194 -17.75 3.33 -4.17
CA ASP A 194 -18.38 3.61 -5.46
C ASP A 194 -17.77 2.73 -6.56
N ILE A 195 -18.54 2.49 -7.63
CA ILE A 195 -18.07 1.77 -8.82
C ILE A 195 -16.91 2.52 -9.47
N ASP A 196 -15.98 1.77 -10.07
CA ASP A 196 -14.75 2.25 -10.69
C ASP A 196 -13.75 2.90 -9.71
N VAL A 197 -14.03 2.89 -8.40
CA VAL A 197 -13.07 3.31 -7.38
C VAL A 197 -12.01 2.24 -7.19
N GLN A 198 -10.77 2.72 -7.09
CA GLN A 198 -9.59 1.91 -7.01
C GLN A 198 -9.00 1.86 -5.60
N TYR A 199 -8.55 0.68 -5.21
CA TYR A 199 -7.98 0.38 -3.89
C TYR A 199 -6.73 -0.47 -4.05
N TYR A 200 -5.80 -0.33 -3.12
CA TYR A 200 -4.70 -1.26 -2.93
C TYR A 200 -4.96 -2.13 -1.71
N ILE A 201 -4.41 -3.34 -1.69
CA ILE A 201 -4.12 -4.04 -0.43
C ILE A 201 -2.65 -3.84 -0.13
N LEU A 202 -2.34 -2.98 0.83
CA LEU A 202 -0.98 -2.79 1.32
C LEU A 202 -0.63 -3.93 2.28
N TRP A 203 0.30 -4.77 1.89
CA TRP A 203 0.73 -5.92 2.68
C TRP A 203 1.95 -5.59 3.54
N ILE A 204 1.82 -5.84 4.83
CA ILE A 204 2.84 -5.62 5.84
C ILE A 204 3.20 -6.95 6.48
N LEU A 205 4.47 -7.33 6.41
CA LEU A 205 5.04 -8.37 7.25
C LEU A 205 5.32 -7.76 8.63
N GLU A 206 4.75 -8.34 9.68
CA GLU A 206 4.88 -7.87 11.06
C GLU A 206 5.40 -8.98 11.97
N SER A 207 6.10 -8.60 13.04
CA SER A 207 6.49 -9.51 14.12
C SER A 207 6.66 -8.77 15.44
N LYS A 208 6.67 -9.54 16.52
CA LYS A 208 7.01 -9.10 17.88
C LYS A 208 8.37 -9.62 18.28
N THR A 209 9.05 -8.93 19.19
CA THR A 209 10.17 -9.53 19.93
C THR A 209 9.77 -9.77 21.36
N TYR A 210 9.99 -10.98 21.87
CA TYR A 210 9.98 -11.23 23.31
C TYR A 210 11.35 -10.87 23.89
N SER A 211 11.48 -9.62 24.35
CA SER A 211 12.70 -9.11 24.98
C SER A 211 12.39 -8.63 26.39
N VAL A 212 13.21 -9.03 27.36
CA VAL A 212 13.09 -8.68 28.79
C VAL A 212 13.14 -7.15 29.03
N GLY A 213 13.54 -6.36 28.03
CA GLY A 213 13.68 -4.91 28.13
C GLY A 213 12.45 -4.10 27.72
N GLN A 214 11.84 -4.40 26.58
CA GLN A 214 10.64 -3.74 26.02
C GLN A 214 10.10 -4.56 24.84
N ASP A 215 8.77 -4.72 24.75
CA ASP A 215 8.10 -5.25 23.56
C ASP A 215 8.33 -4.30 22.38
N LYS A 216 8.90 -4.82 21.30
CA LYS A 216 9.07 -4.09 20.05
C LYS A 216 8.33 -4.81 18.93
N MET A 217 7.84 -4.00 17.99
CA MET A 217 7.23 -4.48 16.76
C MET A 217 8.21 -4.27 15.61
N TYR A 218 8.40 -5.28 14.78
CA TYR A 218 9.11 -5.15 13.53
C TYR A 218 8.08 -5.21 12.41
N ILE A 219 8.21 -4.32 11.43
CA ILE A 219 7.36 -4.32 10.25
C ILE A 219 8.17 -4.10 8.98
N ARG A 220 7.73 -4.73 7.89
CA ARG A 220 8.26 -4.54 6.54
C ARG A 220 7.09 -4.42 5.57
N LEU A 221 7.13 -3.40 4.72
CA LEU A 221 6.26 -3.33 3.55
C LEU A 221 6.70 -4.40 2.54
N LEU A 222 5.79 -5.29 2.17
CA LEU A 222 6.04 -6.26 1.09
C LEU A 222 5.90 -5.62 -0.29
N SER A 223 5.20 -4.50 -0.36
CA SER A 223 4.97 -3.71 -1.56
C SER A 223 5.17 -2.23 -1.22
N GLN A 224 5.99 -1.53 -2.00
CA GLN A 224 6.49 -0.20 -1.65
C GLN A 224 6.02 0.92 -2.58
N ASP A 225 5.37 0.59 -3.69
CA ASP A 225 4.80 1.57 -4.61
C ASP A 225 3.58 1.00 -5.37
N ALA A 226 2.92 1.84 -6.16
CA ALA A 226 1.76 1.43 -6.94
C ALA A 226 2.08 0.35 -8.00
N SER A 227 3.35 0.26 -8.43
CA SER A 227 3.75 -0.66 -9.49
C SER A 227 4.00 -2.08 -9.01
N ASP A 228 4.18 -2.29 -7.71
CA ASP A 228 4.32 -3.62 -7.10
C ASP A 228 3.08 -4.04 -6.28
N THR A 229 2.21 -3.09 -5.93
CA THR A 229 1.02 -3.36 -5.11
C THR A 229 -0.18 -3.68 -6.00
N PRO A 230 -0.86 -4.83 -5.83
CA PRO A 230 -2.04 -5.14 -6.62
C PRO A 230 -3.13 -4.09 -6.43
N LEU A 231 -3.60 -3.54 -7.55
CA LEU A 231 -4.69 -2.58 -7.64
C LEU A 231 -6.00 -3.32 -7.86
N TYR A 232 -7.00 -2.98 -7.04
CA TYR A 232 -8.34 -3.55 -7.07
C TYR A 232 -9.33 -2.50 -7.50
N THR A 233 -10.35 -2.90 -8.27
CA THR A 233 -11.41 -1.99 -8.73
C THR A 233 -12.76 -2.51 -8.28
N ILE A 234 -13.63 -1.60 -7.81
CA ILE A 234 -15.01 -1.95 -7.48
C ILE A 234 -15.85 -1.99 -8.76
N THR A 235 -16.58 -3.09 -8.94
CA THR A 235 -17.48 -3.32 -10.06
C THR A 235 -18.93 -3.45 -9.59
N HIS A 236 -19.86 -3.53 -10.54
CA HIS A 236 -21.25 -3.86 -10.26
C HIS A 236 -21.41 -5.23 -9.55
#